data_AF-A0A535Y3P4-F1
#
_entry.id   AF-A0A535Y3P4-F1
#
_cell.length_a   1.000
_cell.length_b   1.000
_cell.length_c   1.000
_cell.angle_alpha   90.00
_cell.angle_beta   90.00
_cell.angle_gamma   90.00
#
_symmetry.space_group_name_H-M   'P 1'
#
loop_
_entity.id
_entity.type
_entity.pdbx_description
1 polymer ?
#
loop_
_entity_poly.entity_id
_entity_poly.type
_entity_poly.pdbx_seq_one_letter_code
_entity_poly.pdbx_strand_id
1 'polypeptide(L)'
;MNAPKPSSKRLPITRRHVLYPMLVLYALVGLMFGPIGHQESEDMPESKTHPYFPDHIWPYPILAMAVLVGLGLMALIAQPLLQPGQPADPRAAIIPLPEWYFLGLFQFAKLGPALITKMLVPAVLILGLILWPLLDSRLGPGIARRLGWRAWPAPKRNVITGTIWFAGLAIIAALTLWSALAPQLCIPWPYNGPVCGA
;
A
#
# COMPACT_ATOMS: atom_id res chain seq x y z
N MET A 1 -25.27 -35.36 -37.03
CA MET A 1 -24.28 -35.65 -35.98
C MET A 1 -24.68 -34.85 -34.74
N ASN A 2 -25.09 -35.50 -33.66
CA ASN A 2 -25.52 -34.80 -32.43
C ASN A 2 -24.30 -34.55 -31.53
N ALA A 3 -24.06 -33.30 -31.14
CA ALA A 3 -22.98 -32.94 -30.23
C ALA A 3 -23.21 -33.59 -28.83
N PRO A 4 -22.16 -34.10 -28.17
CA PRO A 4 -22.30 -34.67 -26.83
C PRO A 4 -22.63 -33.57 -25.82
N LYS A 5 -23.72 -33.74 -25.06
CA LYS A 5 -24.05 -32.85 -23.95
C LYS A 5 -22.97 -32.99 -22.85
N PRO A 6 -22.41 -31.88 -22.33
CA PRO A 6 -21.46 -31.97 -21.23
C PRO A 6 -22.17 -32.47 -19.98
N SER A 7 -21.79 -33.66 -19.50
CA SER A 7 -22.19 -34.20 -18.20
C SER A 7 -21.52 -33.40 -17.08
N SER A 8 -22.10 -32.24 -16.75
CA SER A 8 -21.75 -31.51 -15.53
C SER A 8 -22.29 -32.28 -14.32
N LYS A 9 -21.46 -33.17 -13.74
CA LYS A 9 -21.71 -33.67 -12.39
C LYS A 9 -21.54 -32.47 -11.44
N ARG A 10 -22.65 -31.83 -11.07
CA ARG A 10 -22.66 -30.81 -10.01
C ARG A 10 -22.18 -31.49 -8.72
N LEU A 11 -21.01 -31.08 -8.23
CA LEU A 11 -20.56 -31.48 -6.90
C LEU A 11 -21.61 -31.00 -5.88
N PRO A 12 -22.18 -31.88 -5.05
CA PRO A 12 -23.14 -31.48 -4.02
C PRO A 12 -22.39 -30.75 -2.91
N ILE A 13 -22.22 -29.43 -3.05
CA ILE A 13 -21.61 -28.59 -2.02
C ILE A 13 -22.67 -28.36 -0.93
N THR A 14 -22.74 -29.28 0.02
CA THR A 14 -23.57 -29.16 1.22
C THR A 14 -22.85 -28.31 2.28
N ARG A 15 -23.58 -27.78 3.28
CA ARG A 15 -23.03 -27.00 4.42
C ARG A 15 -21.84 -27.64 5.14
N ARG A 16 -21.75 -28.98 5.13
CA ARG A 16 -20.66 -29.76 5.75
C ARG A 16 -19.45 -29.97 4.82
N HIS A 17 -19.54 -29.54 3.57
CA HIS A 17 -18.49 -29.72 2.59
C HIS A 17 -17.35 -28.72 2.86
N VAL A 18 -16.10 -29.17 2.74
CA VAL A 18 -14.91 -28.35 3.04
C VAL A 18 -14.86 -27.04 2.23
N LEU A 19 -15.47 -27.03 1.04
CA LEU A 19 -15.55 -25.86 0.17
C LEU A 19 -16.64 -24.86 0.58
N TYR A 20 -17.60 -25.25 1.41
CA TYR A 20 -18.69 -24.40 1.86
C TYR A 20 -18.21 -23.14 2.61
N PRO A 21 -17.33 -23.20 3.63
CA PRO A 21 -16.81 -21.99 4.27
C PRO A 21 -16.04 -21.10 3.29
N MET A 22 -15.36 -21.67 2.30
CA MET A 22 -14.62 -20.91 1.29
C MET A 22 -15.56 -20.13 0.36
N LEU A 23 -16.69 -20.74 -0.03
CA LEU A 23 -17.72 -20.08 -0.83
C LEU A 23 -18.50 -19.03 -0.03
N VAL A 24 -18.78 -19.29 1.25
CA VAL A 24 -19.38 -18.30 2.15
C VAL A 24 -18.45 -17.10 2.33
N LEU A 25 -17.15 -17.34 2.49
CA LEU A 25 -16.15 -16.27 2.56
C LEU A 25 -16.10 -15.47 1.26
N TYR A 26 -16.05 -16.14 0.10
CA TYR A 26 -16.07 -15.49 -1.21
C TYR A 26 -17.33 -14.64 -1.43
N ALA A 27 -18.51 -15.18 -1.08
CA ALA A 27 -19.77 -14.47 -1.15
C ALA A 27 -19.83 -13.28 -0.19
N LEU A 28 -19.32 -13.42 1.05
CA LEU A 28 -19.22 -12.33 2.01
C LEU A 28 -18.30 -11.22 1.52
N VAL A 29 -17.16 -11.57 0.91
CA VAL A 29 -16.24 -10.59 0.29
C VAL A 29 -16.95 -9.85 -0.83
N GLY A 30 -17.61 -10.55 -1.77
CA GLY A 30 -18.39 -9.89 -2.84
C GLY A 30 -19.52 -9.00 -2.30
N LEU A 31 -20.17 -9.39 -1.21
CA LEU A 31 -21.23 -8.58 -0.58
C LEU A 31 -20.68 -7.36 0.18
N MET A 32 -19.53 -7.51 0.85
CA MET A 32 -18.89 -6.44 1.60
C MET A 32 -18.24 -5.40 0.68
N PHE A 33 -17.56 -5.84 -0.38
CA PHE A 33 -16.80 -4.97 -1.27
C PHE A 33 -17.58 -4.52 -2.51
N GLY A 34 -18.78 -5.06 -2.73
CA GLY A 34 -19.59 -4.79 -3.92
C GLY A 34 -19.17 -5.66 -5.11
N PRO A 35 -19.86 -5.54 -6.27
CA PRO A 35 -19.48 -6.26 -7.47
C PRO A 35 -18.03 -5.91 -7.83
N ILE A 36 -17.16 -6.90 -7.71
CA ILE A 36 -15.76 -6.80 -8.12
C ILE A 36 -15.78 -6.78 -9.65
N GLY A 37 -15.76 -5.59 -10.25
CA GLY A 37 -15.57 -5.45 -11.69
C GLY A 37 -16.70 -4.80 -12.47
N HIS A 38 -17.38 -3.76 -11.95
CA HIS A 38 -17.95 -2.79 -12.88
C HIS A 38 -16.78 -2.12 -13.62
N GLN A 39 -16.49 -2.58 -14.83
CA GLN A 39 -15.40 -2.01 -15.60
C GLN A 39 -15.90 -0.67 -16.13
N GLU A 40 -15.23 0.43 -15.74
CA GLU A 40 -15.53 1.77 -16.27
C GLU A 40 -15.50 1.81 -17.81
N SER A 41 -14.85 0.83 -18.48
CA SER A 41 -14.88 0.66 -19.93
C SER A 41 -16.23 0.23 -20.50
N GLU A 42 -17.11 -0.41 -19.71
CA GLU A 42 -18.47 -0.78 -20.15
C GLU A 42 -19.40 0.45 -20.23
N ASP A 43 -19.18 1.45 -19.38
CA ASP A 43 -19.94 2.70 -19.35
C ASP A 43 -19.30 3.82 -20.17
N MET A 44 -18.07 3.63 -20.64
CA MET A 44 -17.33 4.65 -21.36
C MET A 44 -17.71 4.65 -22.84
N PRO A 45 -18.11 5.80 -23.42
CA PRO A 45 -18.39 5.86 -24.85
C PRO A 45 -17.12 5.46 -25.63
N GLU A 46 -17.27 4.66 -26.67
CA GLU A 46 -16.14 4.13 -27.47
C GLU A 46 -15.18 5.23 -27.94
N SER A 47 -15.69 6.45 -28.16
CA SER A 47 -14.90 7.63 -28.54
C SER A 47 -13.88 8.11 -27.48
N LYS A 48 -14.00 7.64 -26.24
CA LYS A 48 -13.06 7.91 -25.13
C LYS A 48 -12.19 6.70 -24.78
N THR A 49 -12.37 5.59 -25.48
CA THR A 49 -11.58 4.38 -25.29
C THR A 49 -10.50 4.28 -26.37
N HIS A 50 -9.30 3.86 -25.97
CA HIS A 50 -8.19 3.64 -26.89
C HIS A 50 -7.89 2.14 -26.97
N PRO A 51 -7.56 1.61 -28.16
CA PRO A 51 -7.18 0.20 -28.32
C PRO A 51 -5.96 -0.14 -27.45
N TYR A 52 -5.97 -1.32 -26.82
CA TYR A 52 -4.82 -1.79 -26.06
C TYR A 52 -3.56 -1.89 -26.93
N PHE A 53 -3.71 -2.46 -28.14
CA PHE A 53 -2.65 -2.47 -29.14
C PHE A 53 -3.05 -1.53 -30.30
N PRO A 54 -2.18 -0.61 -30.73
CA PRO A 54 -0.79 -0.44 -30.31
C PRO A 54 -0.58 0.59 -29.17
N ASP A 55 -1.58 1.44 -28.91
CA ASP A 55 -1.43 2.68 -28.14
C ASP A 55 -1.02 2.46 -26.68
N HIS A 56 -1.53 1.42 -26.02
CA HIS A 56 -1.17 1.12 -24.63
C HIS A 56 0.15 0.36 -24.51
N ILE A 57 0.54 -0.42 -25.53
CA ILE A 57 1.74 -1.26 -25.49
C ILE A 57 3.03 -0.43 -25.69
N TRP A 58 3.04 0.51 -26.63
CA TRP A 58 4.26 1.25 -27.00
C TRP A 58 4.97 2.02 -25.87
N PRO A 59 4.27 2.62 -24.89
CA PRO A 59 4.92 3.25 -23.75
C PRO A 59 5.72 2.29 -22.86
N TYR A 60 5.34 1.01 -22.77
CA TYR A 60 5.98 0.07 -21.82
C TYR A 60 7.44 -0.22 -22.15
N PRO A 61 7.85 -0.54 -23.39
CA PRO A 61 9.26 -0.66 -23.74
C PRO A 61 10.07 0.60 -23.43
N ILE A 62 9.50 1.79 -23.65
CA ILE A 62 10.17 3.06 -23.35
C ILE A 62 10.38 3.21 -21.85
N LEU A 63 9.34 2.92 -21.05
CA LEU A 63 9.44 2.93 -19.58
C LEU A 63 10.43 1.88 -19.07
N ALA A 64 10.44 0.68 -19.66
CA ALA A 64 11.38 -0.38 -19.31
C ALA A 64 12.82 0.07 -19.61
N MET A 65 13.07 0.68 -20.77
CA MET A 65 14.38 1.25 -21.10
C MET A 65 14.78 2.38 -20.14
N ALA A 66 13.85 3.27 -19.78
CA ALA A 66 14.11 4.34 -18.82
C ALA A 66 14.50 3.78 -17.43
N VAL A 67 13.78 2.75 -16.96
CA VAL A 67 14.11 2.06 -15.70
C VAL A 67 15.48 1.38 -15.78
N LEU A 68 15.78 0.68 -16.88
CA LEU A 68 17.08 0.02 -17.07
C LEU A 68 18.23 1.01 -17.10
N VAL A 69 18.09 2.13 -17.79
CA VAL A 69 19.08 3.21 -17.81
C VAL A 69 19.24 3.81 -16.41
N GLY A 70 18.13 4.09 -15.71
CA GLY A 70 18.18 4.60 -14.34
C GLY A 70 18.89 3.67 -13.37
N LEU A 71 18.60 2.37 -13.44
CA LEU A 71 19.27 1.34 -12.63
C LEU A 71 20.75 1.20 -13.02
N GLY A 72 21.08 1.24 -14.31
CA GLY A 72 22.46 1.21 -14.79
C GLY A 72 23.27 2.39 -14.28
N LEU A 73 22.71 3.61 -14.33
CA LEU A 73 23.34 4.81 -13.78
C LEU A 73 23.49 4.72 -12.25
N MET A 74 22.47 4.24 -11.54
CA MET A 74 22.58 3.97 -10.09
C MET A 74 23.69 2.97 -9.79
N ALA A 75 23.80 1.89 -10.57
CA ALA A 75 24.84 0.87 -10.37
C ALA A 75 26.25 1.42 -10.60
N LEU A 76 26.42 2.36 -11.54
CA LEU A 76 27.71 2.98 -11.83
C LEU A 76 28.10 4.06 -10.83
N ILE A 77 27.14 4.89 -10.38
CA ILE A 77 27.42 6.08 -9.56
C ILE A 77 27.27 5.77 -8.06
N ALA A 78 26.25 5.00 -7.68
CA ALA A 78 25.90 4.77 -6.28
C ALA A 78 26.51 3.47 -5.71
N GLN A 79 27.36 2.76 -6.46
CA GLN A 79 27.99 1.53 -6.00
C GLN A 79 28.69 1.65 -4.64
N PRO A 80 29.46 2.71 -4.34
CA PRO A 80 30.12 2.87 -3.05
C PRO A 80 29.13 3.05 -1.88
N LEU A 81 27.94 3.57 -2.16
CA LEU A 81 26.87 3.78 -1.17
C LEU A 81 26.14 2.48 -0.82
N LEU A 82 26.27 1.45 -1.66
CA LEU A 82 25.56 0.16 -1.55
C LEU A 82 26.47 -0.97 -1.08
N GLN A 83 27.74 -0.68 -0.73
CA GLN A 83 28.65 -1.69 -0.21
C GLN A 83 28.26 -2.07 1.22
N PRO A 84 28.23 -3.37 1.57
CA PRO A 84 28.07 -3.80 2.94
C PRO A 84 29.15 -3.15 3.81
N GLY A 85 28.77 -2.75 5.02
CA GLY A 85 29.70 -2.19 6.00
C GLY A 85 30.72 -3.21 6.52
N GLN A 86 31.28 -2.92 7.69
CA GLN A 86 32.20 -3.81 8.36
C GLN A 86 31.59 -5.20 8.58
N PRO A 87 32.39 -6.29 8.55
CA PRO A 87 31.93 -7.62 8.92
C PRO A 87 31.25 -7.60 10.29
N ALA A 88 30.22 -8.42 10.45
CA ALA A 88 29.46 -8.48 11.69
C ALA A 88 30.36 -8.89 12.86
N ASP A 89 30.53 -8.00 13.83
CA ASP A 89 31.20 -8.28 15.11
C ASP A 89 30.14 -8.40 16.23
N PRO A 90 29.91 -9.59 16.79
CA PRO A 90 28.98 -9.79 17.90
C PRO A 90 29.37 -9.05 19.18
N ARG A 91 30.61 -8.57 19.29
CA ARG A 91 31.11 -7.83 20.47
C ARG A 91 30.86 -6.33 20.37
N ALA A 92 30.54 -5.81 19.19
CA ALA A 92 30.26 -4.40 18.98
C ALA A 92 28.81 -4.09 19.36
N ALA A 93 28.61 -3.24 20.37
CA ALA A 93 27.30 -2.75 20.77
C ALA A 93 26.91 -1.49 19.98
N ILE A 94 26.78 -1.61 18.66
CA ILE A 94 26.37 -0.53 17.76
C ILE A 94 24.92 -0.77 17.35
N ILE A 95 24.08 0.27 17.37
CA ILE A 95 22.72 0.19 16.82
C ILE A 95 22.85 0.27 15.29
N PRO A 96 22.56 -0.80 14.54
CA PRO A 96 22.68 -0.75 13.09
C PRO A 96 21.57 0.13 12.52
N LEU A 97 21.95 1.12 11.70
CA LEU A 97 20.98 1.84 10.88
C LEU A 97 20.52 0.91 9.76
N PRO A 98 19.20 0.80 9.52
CA PRO A 98 18.68 -0.01 8.44
C PRO A 98 18.80 0.71 7.09
N GLU A 99 18.49 -0.01 6.02
CA GLU A 99 18.44 0.53 4.67
C GLU A 99 17.43 1.67 4.50
N TRP A 100 17.66 2.52 3.49
CA TRP A 100 16.93 3.78 3.29
C TRP A 100 15.39 3.64 3.24
N TYR A 101 14.89 2.54 2.68
CA TYR A 101 13.45 2.26 2.58
C TYR A 101 12.81 1.86 3.92
N PHE A 102 13.61 1.55 4.94
CA PHE A 102 13.15 1.25 6.29
C PHE A 102 13.37 2.39 7.29
N LEU A 103 14.04 3.48 6.93
CA LEU A 103 14.34 4.58 7.84
C LEU A 103 13.09 5.18 8.49
N GLY A 104 12.01 5.39 7.73
CA GLY A 104 10.76 5.91 8.29
C GLY A 104 10.12 4.97 9.33
N LEU A 105 10.17 3.66 9.09
CA LEU A 105 9.66 2.64 10.03
C LEU A 105 10.55 2.53 11.28
N PHE A 106 11.86 2.61 11.09
CA PHE A 106 12.83 2.61 12.18
C PHE A 106 12.64 3.83 13.08
N GLN A 107 12.50 5.03 12.50
CA GLN A 107 12.25 6.25 13.26
C GLN A 107 10.89 6.18 13.98
N PHE A 108 9.85 5.69 13.30
CA PHE A 108 8.54 5.47 13.92
C PHE A 108 8.62 4.55 15.15
N ALA A 109 9.41 3.47 15.06
CA ALA A 109 9.56 2.51 16.15
C ALA A 109 10.18 3.12 17.42
N LYS A 110 11.02 4.17 17.30
CA LYS A 110 11.63 4.88 18.42
C LYS A 110 10.66 5.81 19.17
N LEU A 111 9.60 6.27 18.52
CA LEU A 111 8.69 7.29 19.05
C LEU A 111 7.73 6.79 20.14
N GLY A 112 7.70 5.52 20.48
CA GLY A 112 6.73 5.06 21.47
C GLY A 112 7.06 3.74 22.12
N PRO A 113 6.17 3.26 23.00
CA PRO A 113 6.31 1.98 23.64
C PRO A 113 6.42 0.87 22.58
N ALA A 114 7.38 -0.03 22.76
CA ALA A 114 7.71 -1.05 21.76
C ALA A 114 6.50 -1.89 21.31
N LEU A 115 5.59 -2.23 22.24
CA LEU A 115 4.38 -2.98 21.91
C LEU A 115 3.45 -2.20 20.96
N ILE A 116 3.33 -0.88 21.15
CA ILE A 116 2.42 -0.05 20.35
C ILE A 116 3.01 0.19 18.97
N THR A 117 4.24 0.67 18.89
CA THR A 117 4.86 1.09 17.62
C THR A 117 5.29 -0.10 16.76
N LYS A 118 5.73 -1.21 17.37
CA LYS A 118 6.26 -2.37 16.63
C LYS A 118 5.22 -3.47 16.37
N MET A 119 4.13 -3.53 17.12
CA MET A 119 3.08 -4.56 16.90
C MET A 119 1.72 -3.95 16.59
N LEU A 120 1.18 -3.13 17.50
CA LEU A 120 -0.21 -2.68 17.40
C LEU A 120 -0.45 -1.79 16.17
N VAL A 121 0.38 -0.77 15.96
CA VAL A 121 0.19 0.17 14.83
C VAL A 121 0.37 -0.52 13.48
N PRO A 122 1.42 -1.33 13.23
CA PRO A 122 1.51 -2.10 11.99
C PRO A 122 0.30 -3.01 11.74
N ALA A 123 -0.19 -3.71 12.77
CA ALA A 123 -1.38 -4.55 12.66
C ALA A 123 -2.63 -3.73 12.28
N VAL A 124 -2.85 -2.59 12.93
CA VAL A 124 -3.96 -1.67 12.63
C VAL A 124 -3.82 -1.07 11.23
N LEU A 125 -2.62 -0.72 10.78
CA LEU A 125 -2.38 -0.21 9.42
C LEU A 125 -2.70 -1.26 8.36
N ILE A 126 -2.26 -2.50 8.53
CA ILE A 126 -2.58 -3.60 7.60
C ILE A 126 -4.10 -3.82 7.56
N LEU A 127 -4.76 -3.92 8.71
CA LEU A 127 -6.21 -4.05 8.78
C LEU A 127 -6.92 -2.84 8.16
N GLY A 128 -6.41 -1.63 8.41
CA GLY A 128 -6.93 -0.39 7.85
C GLY A 128 -6.81 -0.34 6.32
N LEU A 129 -5.70 -0.84 5.76
CA LEU A 129 -5.51 -0.96 4.30
C LEU A 129 -6.43 -2.02 3.68
N ILE A 130 -6.61 -3.17 4.35
CA ILE A 130 -7.57 -4.20 3.92
C ILE A 130 -9.00 -3.65 3.93
N LEU A 131 -9.35 -2.85 4.95
CA LEU A 131 -10.66 -2.23 5.09
C LEU A 131 -10.78 -0.88 4.35
N TRP A 132 -9.72 -0.42 3.67
CA TRP A 132 -9.68 0.87 2.98
C TRP A 132 -10.77 1.05 1.92
N PRO A 133 -11.08 0.04 1.08
CA PRO A 133 -12.17 0.16 0.11
C PRO A 133 -13.54 0.41 0.77
N LEU A 134 -13.78 -0.17 1.95
CA LEU A 134 -15.02 0.00 2.71
C LEU A 134 -15.10 1.39 3.37
N LEU A 135 -13.98 1.83 3.94
CA LEU A 135 -13.83 3.18 4.49
C LEU A 135 -14.11 4.24 3.43
N ASP A 136 -13.66 4.00 2.21
CA ASP A 136 -13.77 4.95 1.12
C ASP A 136 -15.12 4.97 0.41
N SER A 137 -15.71 3.80 0.15
CA SER A 137 -16.96 3.70 -0.60
C SER A 137 -18.19 4.03 0.25
N ARG A 138 -18.18 3.70 1.55
CA ARG A 138 -19.38 3.80 2.41
C ARG A 138 -19.24 4.85 3.50
N LEU A 139 -18.23 4.71 4.37
CA LEU A 139 -18.10 5.51 5.59
C LEU A 139 -17.70 6.95 5.27
N GLY A 140 -16.74 7.12 4.38
CA GLY A 140 -16.21 8.41 3.98
C GLY A 140 -17.27 9.38 3.41
N PRO A 141 -17.97 9.01 2.32
CA PRO A 141 -19.04 9.83 1.74
C PRO A 141 -20.22 10.04 2.69
N GLY A 142 -20.47 9.11 3.62
CA GLY A 142 -21.48 9.27 4.67
C GLY A 142 -21.14 10.38 5.66
N ILE A 143 -19.89 10.42 6.14
CA ILE A 143 -19.39 11.44 7.07
C ILE A 143 -19.29 12.80 6.37
N ALA A 144 -18.78 12.86 5.14
CA ALA A 144 -18.64 14.10 4.38
C ALA A 144 -20.00 14.77 4.10
N ARG A 145 -21.04 13.99 3.77
CA ARG A 145 -22.42 14.49 3.60
C ARG A 145 -22.99 15.06 4.91
N ARG A 146 -22.69 14.44 6.06
CA ARG A 146 -23.15 14.93 7.37
C ARG A 146 -22.47 16.24 7.79
N LEU A 147 -21.21 16.43 7.41
CA LEU A 147 -20.42 17.62 7.75
C LEU A 147 -20.50 18.74 6.70
N GLY A 148 -21.24 18.54 5.59
CA GLY A 148 -21.42 19.53 4.53
C GLY A 148 -20.18 19.79 3.68
N TRP A 149 -19.21 18.87 3.67
CA TRP A 149 -17.93 19.07 2.98
C TRP A 149 -18.07 18.75 1.48
N ARG A 150 -17.55 19.64 0.61
CA ARG A 150 -17.52 19.43 -0.85
C ARG A 150 -16.61 18.25 -1.20
N ALA A 151 -17.01 17.45 -2.18
CA ALA A 151 -16.17 16.39 -2.76
C ALA A 151 -14.96 17.00 -3.49
N TRP A 152 -13.82 16.32 -3.44
CA TRP A 152 -12.58 16.74 -4.12
C TRP A 152 -12.73 16.64 -5.66
N PRO A 153 -12.15 17.58 -6.45
CA PRO A 153 -12.38 17.64 -7.89
C PRO A 153 -11.77 16.49 -8.71
N ALA A 154 -10.74 15.79 -8.23
CA ALA A 154 -10.19 14.60 -8.88
C ALA A 154 -9.28 13.77 -7.94
N PRO A 155 -9.43 12.44 -7.81
CA PRO A 155 -10.47 11.57 -8.37
C PRO A 155 -11.75 11.67 -7.53
N LYS A 156 -12.91 11.27 -8.08
CA LYS A 156 -14.27 11.31 -7.46
C LYS A 156 -14.37 10.56 -6.12
N ARG A 157 -13.68 11.02 -5.09
CA ARG A 157 -13.42 10.29 -3.86
C ARG A 157 -13.40 11.27 -2.68
N ASN A 158 -13.73 10.77 -1.50
CA ASN A 158 -13.95 11.57 -0.30
C ASN A 158 -12.70 12.36 0.13
N VAL A 159 -12.85 13.65 0.46
CA VAL A 159 -11.76 14.53 0.95
C VAL A 159 -11.05 13.92 2.16
N ILE A 160 -11.79 13.23 3.04
CA ILE A 160 -11.22 12.65 4.27
C ILE A 160 -10.25 11.51 3.93
N THR A 161 -10.62 10.59 3.04
CA THR A 161 -9.74 9.46 2.71
C THR A 161 -8.53 9.91 1.90
N GLY A 162 -8.70 10.88 1.01
CA GLY A 162 -7.59 11.52 0.30
C GLY A 162 -6.62 12.23 1.25
N THR A 163 -7.13 13.06 2.17
CA THR A 163 -6.29 13.77 3.15
C THR A 163 -5.57 12.83 4.10
N ILE A 164 -6.22 11.77 4.60
CA ILE A 164 -5.58 10.73 5.41
C ILE A 164 -4.43 10.07 4.64
N TRP A 165 -4.63 9.76 3.36
CA TRP A 165 -3.59 9.14 2.52
C TRP A 165 -2.37 10.06 2.37
N PHE A 166 -2.58 11.31 1.98
CA PHE A 166 -1.49 12.29 1.84
C PHE A 166 -0.80 12.59 3.16
N ALA A 167 -1.55 12.68 4.27
CA ALA A 167 -0.97 12.84 5.60
C ALA A 167 -0.08 11.64 5.97
N GLY A 168 -0.52 10.41 5.68
CA GLY A 168 0.29 9.20 5.87
C GLY A 168 1.60 9.25 5.09
N LEU A 169 1.54 9.62 3.80
CA LEU A 169 2.74 9.78 2.97
C LEU A 169 3.66 10.89 3.48
N ALA A 170 3.10 12.03 3.92
CA ALA A 170 3.86 13.13 4.47
C ALA A 170 4.56 12.74 5.78
N ILE A 171 3.91 11.97 6.65
CA ILE A 171 4.51 11.43 7.88
C ILE A 171 5.66 10.50 7.54
N ILE A 172 5.47 9.54 6.62
CA ILE A 172 6.54 8.62 6.20
C ILE A 172 7.72 9.40 5.62
N ALA A 173 7.47 10.36 4.74
CA ALA A 173 8.51 11.20 4.16
C ALA A 173 9.24 12.01 5.23
N ALA A 174 8.53 12.64 6.17
CA ALA A 174 9.13 13.41 7.26
C ALA A 174 10.00 12.55 8.17
N LEU A 175 9.55 11.35 8.54
CA LEU A 175 10.31 10.41 9.37
C LEU A 175 11.57 9.92 8.65
N THR A 176 11.45 9.58 7.36
CA THR A 176 12.59 9.18 6.53
C THR A 176 13.60 10.32 6.38
N LEU A 177 13.14 11.54 6.09
CA LEU A 177 14.01 12.71 5.95
C LEU A 177 14.68 13.10 7.27
N TRP A 178 13.98 12.98 8.40
CA TRP A 178 14.56 13.22 9.72
C TRP A 178 15.71 12.24 9.97
N SER A 179 15.50 10.95 9.73
CA SER A 179 16.54 9.95 9.91
C SER A 179 17.71 10.11 8.93
N ALA A 180 17.43 10.45 7.66
CA ALA A 180 18.43 10.56 6.61
C ALA A 180 19.26 11.85 6.65
N LEU A 181 18.63 12.99 6.91
CA LEU A 181 19.25 14.32 6.77
C LEU A 181 19.62 14.96 8.11
N ALA A 182 18.96 14.58 9.20
CA ALA A 182 19.15 15.18 10.51
C ALA A 182 19.33 14.12 11.62
N PRO A 183 20.32 13.22 11.50
CA PRO A 183 20.50 12.12 12.46
C PRO A 183 20.77 12.60 13.88
N GLN A 184 21.53 13.70 14.05
CA GLN A 184 21.81 14.32 15.35
C GLN A 184 20.68 15.21 15.91
N LEU A 185 19.62 15.46 15.14
CA LEU A 185 18.50 16.26 15.61
C LEU A 185 17.66 15.44 16.59
N CYS A 186 17.76 15.76 17.87
CA CYS A 186 16.99 15.11 18.92
C CYS A 186 15.79 15.98 19.31
N ILE A 187 14.59 15.41 19.22
CA ILE A 187 13.34 16.09 19.58
C ILE A 187 12.87 15.53 20.92
N PRO A 188 12.55 16.39 21.92
CA PRO A 188 12.00 15.92 23.19
C PRO A 188 10.66 15.22 22.94
N TRP A 189 10.56 13.95 23.35
CA TRP A 189 9.37 13.14 23.11
C TRP A 189 8.78 12.62 24.43
N PRO A 190 7.44 12.66 24.59
CA PRO A 190 6.79 12.45 25.89
C PRO A 190 6.97 11.04 26.48
N TYR A 191 7.14 10.01 25.66
CA TYR A 191 7.14 8.62 26.14
C TYR A 191 8.53 8.05 26.46
N ASN A 192 9.54 8.43 25.65
CA ASN A 192 10.85 7.78 25.66
C ASN A 192 12.01 8.77 25.90
N GLY A 193 11.71 10.03 26.25
CA GLY A 193 12.73 11.09 26.35
C GLY A 193 13.11 11.67 24.97
N PRO A 194 14.27 12.35 24.83
CA PRO A 194 14.70 12.90 23.55
C PRO A 194 14.99 11.77 22.54
N VAL A 195 14.33 11.82 21.38
CA VAL A 195 14.53 10.85 20.29
C VAL A 195 15.31 11.52 19.17
N CYS A 196 16.42 10.90 18.76
CA CYS A 196 17.27 11.38 17.66
C CYS A 196 16.96 10.65 16.35
N GLY A 197 17.32 11.28 15.22
CA GLY A 197 17.11 10.72 13.88
C GLY A 197 17.93 9.45 13.59
N ALA A 198 19.14 9.34 14.16
CA ALA A 198 19.95 8.13 14.21
C ALA A 198 20.09 7.65 15.65
#